data_AF-A0AAW0ZWP3-F1
#
_entry.id   AF-A0AAW0ZWP3-F1
#
_cell.length_a   1.000
_cell.length_b   1.000
_cell.length_c   1.000
_cell.angle_alpha   90.00
_cell.angle_beta   90.00
_cell.angle_gamma   90.00
#
_symmetry.space_group_name_H-M   'P 1'
#
loop_
_entity.id
_entity.type
_entity.pdbx_description
1 polymer ?
#
loop_
_entity_poly.entity_id
_entity_poly.type
_entity_poly.pdbx_seq_one_letter_code
_entity_poly.pdbx_strand_id
1 'polypeptide(L)'
;MSRVCCNFTILLLAILLAITYTTSLQHPIVVEDYDYNEHQNFQPIVKFDKPIVVKAIEKSEKQQDFSKIPGIPGVDFPLYHTVPPTSFSCAHVPFVPGMYANVETGCQAYHICHDGREGHQGASFLCTNGTLFNQQEFACDWWYNVNCADAPYLYRLNLDPLKNPYIPKKKQEIIRKQNMRIIVY
;
A
#
# COMPACT_ATOMS: atom_id res chain seq x y z
N MET A 1 29.01 -57.00 -5.92
CA MET A 1 27.68 -56.64 -5.40
C MET A 1 27.78 -55.77 -4.13
N SER A 2 28.50 -54.63 -4.16
CA SER A 2 28.75 -53.85 -2.92
C SER A 2 28.63 -52.33 -3.05
N ARG A 3 28.43 -51.79 -4.27
CA ARG A 3 28.29 -50.33 -4.48
C ARG A 3 26.85 -49.81 -4.40
N VAL A 4 25.86 -50.68 -4.63
CA VAL A 4 24.43 -50.32 -4.60
C VAL A 4 23.91 -50.20 -3.16
N CYS A 5 24.37 -51.06 -2.23
CA CYS A 5 24.01 -50.96 -0.81
C CYS A 5 24.49 -49.65 -0.17
N CYS A 6 25.68 -49.17 -0.52
CA CYS A 6 26.27 -47.97 0.09
C CYS A 6 25.47 -46.70 -0.26
N ASN A 7 25.00 -46.58 -1.51
CA ASN A 7 24.18 -45.45 -1.93
C ASN A 7 22.79 -45.45 -1.29
N PHE A 8 22.18 -46.63 -1.08
CA PHE A 8 20.90 -46.73 -0.38
C PHE A 8 21.03 -46.38 1.11
N THR A 9 22.12 -46.77 1.77
CA THR A 9 22.37 -46.41 3.17
C THR A 9 22.62 -44.92 3.34
N ILE A 10 23.32 -44.27 2.41
CA ILE A 10 23.56 -42.82 2.43
C ILE A 10 22.26 -42.05 2.20
N LEU A 11 21.40 -42.52 1.29
CA LEU A 11 20.10 -41.89 1.02
C LEU A 11 19.15 -42.01 2.22
N LEU A 12 19.11 -43.18 2.89
CA LEU A 12 18.34 -43.39 4.11
C LEU A 12 18.83 -42.52 5.27
N LEU A 13 20.15 -42.39 5.46
CA LEU A 13 20.72 -41.50 6.48
C LEU A 13 20.41 -40.03 6.19
N ALA A 14 20.45 -39.59 4.93
CA ALA A 14 20.10 -38.22 4.55
C ALA A 14 18.61 -37.91 4.80
N ILE A 15 17.72 -38.87 4.53
CA ILE A 15 16.28 -38.73 4.79
C ILE A 15 16.01 -38.72 6.29
N LEU A 16 16.66 -39.58 7.08
CA LEU A 16 16.51 -39.60 8.55
C LEU A 16 17.00 -38.30 9.18
N LEU A 17 18.14 -37.77 8.72
CA LEU A 17 18.63 -36.46 9.16
C LEU A 17 17.62 -35.36 8.80
N ALA A 18 17.12 -35.32 7.56
CA ALA A 18 16.11 -34.34 7.15
C ALA A 18 14.83 -34.41 8.00
N ILE A 19 14.34 -35.61 8.33
CA ILE A 19 13.17 -35.80 9.19
C ILE A 19 13.46 -35.27 10.62
N THR A 20 14.64 -35.56 11.19
CA THR A 20 15.02 -35.02 12.51
C THR A 20 15.18 -33.50 12.54
N TYR A 21 15.62 -32.88 11.44
CA TYR A 21 15.70 -31.43 11.31
C TYR A 21 14.30 -30.79 11.25
N THR A 22 13.32 -31.43 10.61
CA THR A 22 11.94 -30.90 10.52
C THR A 22 11.15 -30.98 11.83
N THR A 23 11.55 -31.84 12.79
CA THR A 23 10.88 -31.96 14.10
C THR A 23 11.40 -31.00 15.18
N SER A 24 12.46 -30.23 14.92
CA SER A 24 13.12 -29.37 15.92
C SER A 24 12.65 -27.91 15.96
N LEU A 25 11.66 -27.50 15.15
CA LEU A 25 11.19 -26.11 15.06
C LEU A 25 9.71 -25.94 15.46
N GLN A 26 9.31 -26.58 16.55
CA GLN A 26 8.02 -26.28 17.20
C GLN A 26 8.18 -26.18 18.71
N HIS A 27 8.94 -25.18 19.16
CA HIS A 27 8.69 -24.62 20.48
C HIS A 27 7.54 -23.61 20.37
N PRO A 28 6.50 -23.71 21.21
CA PRO A 28 5.47 -22.68 21.25
C PRO A 28 6.13 -21.35 21.62
N ILE A 29 5.93 -20.34 20.79
CA ILE A 29 6.28 -18.95 21.11
C ILE A 29 5.33 -18.54 22.24
N VAL A 30 5.85 -18.42 23.46
CA VAL A 30 5.16 -17.74 24.53
C VAL A 30 5.12 -16.26 24.13
N VAL A 31 3.96 -15.79 23.70
CA VAL A 31 3.72 -14.35 23.55
C VAL A 31 3.63 -13.81 24.98
N GLU A 32 4.65 -13.07 25.40
CA GLU A 32 4.54 -12.28 26.63
C GLU A 32 3.37 -11.31 26.44
N ASP A 33 2.39 -11.41 27.35
CA ASP A 33 1.24 -10.52 27.42
C ASP A 33 1.79 -9.13 27.78
N TYR A 34 1.89 -8.25 26.78
CA TYR A 34 2.35 -6.88 27.00
C TYR A 34 1.30 -6.14 27.84
N ASP A 35 1.55 -6.07 29.15
CA ASP A 35 0.74 -5.34 30.11
C ASP A 35 0.72 -3.84 29.76
N TYR A 36 -0.41 -3.39 29.23
CA TYR A 36 -0.67 -2.03 28.76
C TYR A 36 -1.04 -1.08 29.92
N ASN A 37 -0.33 -1.13 31.06
CA ASN A 37 -0.64 -0.28 32.21
C ASN A 37 0.56 0.19 33.02
N GLU A 38 1.36 1.09 32.43
CA GLU A 38 2.27 1.94 33.21
C GLU A 38 2.18 3.41 32.79
N HIS A 39 1.00 4.01 32.91
CA HIS A 39 0.81 5.47 32.80
C HIS A 39 -0.04 6.03 33.95
N GLN A 40 0.08 5.48 35.16
CA GLN A 40 -0.70 5.93 36.33
C GLN A 40 0.04 6.96 37.21
N ASN A 41 1.26 7.40 36.89
CA ASN A 41 2.04 8.30 37.77
C ASN A 41 2.62 9.55 37.10
N PHE A 42 1.96 10.12 36.10
CA PHE A 42 2.25 11.50 35.70
C PHE A 42 1.39 12.49 36.49
N GLN A 43 1.96 13.06 37.56
CA GLN A 43 1.37 14.23 38.20
C GLN A 43 1.85 15.50 37.48
N PRO A 44 0.97 16.34 36.91
CA PRO A 44 1.39 17.58 36.28
C PRO A 44 2.00 18.53 37.33
N ILE A 45 3.16 19.12 37.01
CA ILE A 45 3.91 20.06 37.87
C ILE A 45 3.13 21.38 38.08
N VAL A 46 2.06 21.60 37.31
CA VAL A 46 1.22 22.79 37.38
C VAL A 46 -0.10 22.44 38.07
N LYS A 47 -0.36 23.08 39.21
CA LYS A 47 -1.68 23.04 39.87
C LYS A 47 -2.66 23.84 39.02
N PHE A 48 -3.73 23.20 38.56
CA PHE A 48 -4.84 23.89 37.92
C PHE A 48 -5.83 24.31 39.00
N ASP A 49 -5.85 25.59 39.36
CA ASP A 49 -6.73 26.15 40.39
C ASP A 49 -8.21 26.24 39.96
N LYS A 50 -8.53 25.75 38.77
CA LYS A 50 -9.88 25.71 38.20
C LYS A 50 -10.12 24.37 37.52
N PRO A 51 -11.34 23.80 37.64
CA PRO A 51 -11.69 22.61 36.88
C PRO A 51 -11.59 22.93 35.39
N ILE A 52 -10.89 22.08 34.64
CA ILE A 52 -10.92 22.13 33.17
C ILE A 52 -12.34 21.76 32.78
N VAL A 53 -13.16 22.76 32.47
CA VAL A 53 -14.45 22.55 31.85
C VAL A 53 -14.16 22.13 30.41
N VAL A 54 -13.97 20.82 30.21
CA VAL A 54 -14.14 20.24 28.88
C VAL A 54 -15.62 20.43 28.58
N LYS A 55 -15.95 21.46 27.81
CA LYS A 55 -17.25 21.51 27.16
C LYS A 55 -17.35 20.17 26.44
N ALA A 56 -18.31 19.32 26.84
CA ALA A 56 -18.55 18.08 26.12
C ALA A 56 -18.71 18.50 24.67
N ILE A 57 -17.68 18.22 23.85
CA ILE A 57 -17.88 18.25 22.43
C ILE A 57 -18.76 17.03 22.27
N GLU A 58 -20.07 17.24 22.22
CA GLU A 58 -20.95 16.35 21.48
C GLU A 58 -20.45 16.39 20.03
N LYS A 59 -19.31 15.75 19.80
CA LYS A 59 -18.88 15.38 18.47
C LYS A 59 -19.79 14.20 18.17
N SER A 60 -21.04 14.51 17.82
CA SER A 60 -21.63 13.72 16.75
C SER A 60 -20.63 13.89 15.62
N GLU A 61 -19.81 12.86 15.41
CA GLU A 61 -19.13 12.73 14.14
C GLU A 61 -20.22 12.98 13.11
N LYS A 62 -20.05 14.01 12.27
CA LYS A 62 -20.91 14.19 11.12
C LYS A 62 -20.73 12.93 10.30
N GLN A 63 -21.58 11.95 10.54
CA GLN A 63 -21.64 10.72 9.77
C GLN A 63 -21.72 11.18 8.32
N GLN A 64 -20.71 10.84 7.53
CA GLN A 64 -20.67 11.29 6.15
C GLN A 64 -21.91 10.74 5.46
N ASP A 65 -22.66 11.62 4.82
CA ASP A 65 -23.87 11.27 4.09
C ASP A 65 -23.48 10.65 2.74
N PHE A 66 -23.52 9.32 2.67
CA PHE A 66 -23.19 8.56 1.47
C PHE A 66 -24.38 8.42 0.50
N SER A 67 -25.55 8.99 0.80
CA SER A 67 -26.76 8.82 -0.03
C SER A 67 -26.62 9.33 -1.47
N LYS A 68 -25.63 10.20 -1.72
CA LYS A 68 -25.34 10.77 -3.05
C LYS A 68 -24.28 10.00 -3.84
N ILE A 69 -23.65 9.00 -3.24
CA ILE A 69 -22.67 8.15 -3.90
C ILE A 69 -23.40 6.86 -4.30
N PRO A 70 -23.40 6.47 -5.58
CA PRO A 70 -24.02 5.23 -6.00
C PRO A 70 -23.26 4.03 -5.41
N GLY A 71 -23.99 2.97 -5.07
CA GLY A 71 -23.44 1.75 -4.46
C GLY A 71 -23.42 1.77 -2.94
N ILE A 72 -23.02 0.64 -2.35
CA ILE A 72 -22.99 0.39 -0.92
C ILE A 72 -21.54 0.45 -0.45
N PRO A 73 -21.17 1.41 0.43
CA PRO A 73 -19.83 1.46 1.03
C PRO A 73 -19.47 0.14 1.73
N GLY A 74 -18.23 -0.33 1.54
CA GLY A 74 -17.72 -1.59 2.06
C GLY A 74 -18.12 -2.84 1.27
N VAL A 75 -19.05 -2.72 0.32
CA VAL A 75 -19.44 -3.80 -0.60
C VAL A 75 -19.00 -3.49 -2.02
N ASP A 76 -19.46 -2.36 -2.56
CA ASP A 76 -19.16 -1.95 -3.94
C ASP A 76 -17.84 -1.18 -4.05
N PHE A 77 -17.48 -0.47 -2.98
CA PHE A 77 -16.21 0.24 -2.87
C PHE A 77 -15.71 0.29 -1.42
N PRO A 78 -14.38 0.26 -1.20
CA PRO A 78 -13.75 0.43 0.12
C PRO A 78 -14.05 1.79 0.78
N LEU A 79 -14.02 1.82 2.12
CA LEU A 79 -14.28 3.02 2.93
C LEU A 79 -13.19 3.25 3.97
N TYR A 80 -11.96 3.45 3.51
CA TYR A 80 -10.83 3.82 4.36
C TYR A 80 -10.86 5.31 4.70
N HIS A 81 -10.54 5.64 5.95
CA HIS A 81 -10.38 7.03 6.42
C HIS A 81 -8.92 7.49 6.46
N THR A 82 -8.00 6.53 6.49
CA THR A 82 -6.54 6.71 6.40
C THR A 82 -5.99 5.58 5.54
N VAL A 83 -4.84 5.77 4.91
CA VAL A 83 -4.19 4.70 4.14
C VAL A 83 -3.82 3.56 5.11
N PRO A 84 -4.40 2.36 4.99
CA PRO A 84 -4.06 1.26 5.87
C PRO A 84 -2.66 0.71 5.54
N PRO A 85 -1.97 0.06 6.50
CA PRO A 85 -0.74 -0.66 6.20
C PRO A 85 -1.03 -1.81 5.23
N THR A 86 -0.17 -1.97 4.22
CA THR A 86 -0.24 -2.99 3.17
C THR A 86 1.16 -3.49 2.84
N SER A 87 1.29 -4.49 1.95
CA SER A 87 2.61 -4.94 1.49
C SER A 87 3.27 -4.00 0.46
N PHE A 88 2.59 -2.91 0.06
CA PHE A 88 3.10 -1.97 -0.92
C PHE A 88 4.40 -1.30 -0.46
N SER A 89 5.39 -1.23 -1.34
CA SER A 89 6.62 -0.48 -1.12
C SER A 89 7.16 0.07 -2.43
N CYS A 90 7.58 1.35 -2.42
CA CYS A 90 8.28 1.98 -3.54
C CYS A 90 9.64 1.32 -3.86
N ALA A 91 10.17 0.45 -3.00
CA ALA A 91 11.36 -0.34 -3.30
C ALA A 91 11.09 -1.49 -4.30
N HIS A 92 9.83 -1.91 -4.42
CA HIS A 92 9.44 -3.09 -5.21
C HIS A 92 8.63 -2.74 -6.47
N VAL A 93 8.44 -1.46 -6.76
CA VAL A 93 7.71 -1.03 -7.95
C VAL A 93 8.57 -1.16 -9.22
N PRO A 94 7.97 -1.50 -10.38
CA PRO A 94 8.72 -1.76 -11.60
C PRO A 94 9.32 -0.51 -12.27
N PHE A 95 8.73 0.67 -12.05
CA PHE A 95 9.12 1.90 -12.75
C PHE A 95 9.21 3.11 -11.81
N VAL A 96 10.25 3.93 -11.96
CA VAL A 96 10.40 5.16 -11.16
C VAL A 96 10.83 6.32 -12.05
N PRO A 97 10.30 7.54 -11.84
CA PRO A 97 9.19 7.88 -10.93
C PRO A 97 7.84 7.36 -11.42
N GLY A 98 6.84 7.24 -10.55
CA GLY A 98 5.51 6.77 -10.96
C GLY A 98 4.41 6.80 -9.90
N MET A 99 3.17 6.59 -10.33
CA MET A 99 1.99 6.40 -9.48
C MET A 99 1.47 4.98 -9.58
N TYR A 100 1.02 4.46 -8.45
CA TYR A 100 0.66 3.06 -8.27
C TYR A 100 -0.65 2.93 -7.50
N ALA A 101 -1.65 2.30 -8.12
CA ALA A 101 -2.86 1.88 -7.42
C ALA A 101 -2.53 0.81 -6.38
N ASN A 102 -3.07 0.90 -5.18
CA ASN A 102 -2.89 -0.15 -4.18
C ASN A 102 -4.03 -1.16 -4.24
N VAL A 103 -3.77 -2.29 -4.89
CA VAL A 103 -4.76 -3.37 -5.08
C VAL A 103 -5.25 -4.00 -3.78
N GLU A 104 -4.44 -4.01 -2.71
CA GLU A 104 -4.85 -4.53 -1.40
C GLU A 104 -5.94 -3.68 -0.75
N THR A 105 -6.02 -2.40 -1.12
CA THR A 105 -7.03 -1.45 -0.62
C THR A 105 -8.22 -1.29 -1.58
N GLY A 106 -8.38 -2.20 -2.54
CA GLY A 106 -9.37 -2.03 -3.62
C GLY A 106 -9.12 -0.77 -4.45
N CYS A 107 -7.88 -0.30 -4.54
CA CYS A 107 -7.46 0.92 -5.24
C CYS A 107 -8.01 2.23 -4.64
N GLN A 108 -8.57 2.25 -3.43
CA GLN A 108 -8.84 3.54 -2.79
C GLN A 108 -7.56 4.25 -2.39
N ALA A 109 -6.56 3.50 -1.92
CA ALA A 109 -5.23 4.04 -1.73
C ALA A 109 -4.42 3.98 -3.01
N TYR A 110 -3.57 4.98 -3.20
CA TYR A 110 -2.56 5.00 -4.24
C TYR A 110 -1.28 5.65 -3.70
N HIS A 111 -0.18 5.33 -4.37
CA HIS A 111 1.15 5.73 -3.94
C HIS A 111 1.90 6.41 -5.07
N ILE A 112 2.75 7.36 -4.70
CA ILE A 112 3.65 8.05 -5.62
C ILE A 112 5.08 7.74 -5.19
N CYS A 113 5.85 7.18 -6.10
CA CYS A 113 7.22 6.77 -5.85
C CYS A 113 8.23 7.67 -6.55
N HIS A 114 9.29 8.03 -5.81
CA HIS A 114 10.46 8.78 -6.32
C HIS A 114 10.12 10.15 -6.93
N ASP A 115 9.19 10.91 -6.33
CA ASP A 115 8.83 12.26 -6.80
C ASP A 115 9.86 13.35 -6.42
N GLY A 116 10.92 12.98 -5.70
CA GLY A 116 11.99 13.87 -5.26
C GLY A 116 11.64 14.75 -4.05
N ARG A 117 10.42 14.66 -3.50
CA ARG A 117 9.95 15.49 -2.37
C ARG A 117 9.77 14.69 -1.07
N GLU A 118 9.41 13.41 -1.17
CA GLU A 118 9.03 12.58 0.01
C GLU A 118 10.02 11.44 0.32
N GLY A 119 11.27 11.55 -0.16
CA GLY A 119 12.30 10.54 0.09
C GLY A 119 12.08 9.22 -0.64
N HIS A 120 12.84 8.18 -0.27
CA HIS A 120 12.86 6.88 -0.96
C HIS A 120 11.55 6.09 -0.81
N GLN A 121 10.75 6.37 0.23
CA GLN A 121 9.51 5.68 0.53
C GLN A 121 8.32 6.22 -0.27
N GLY A 122 8.44 7.42 -0.85
CA GLY A 122 7.36 8.06 -1.59
C GLY A 122 6.22 8.55 -0.70
N ALA A 123 5.08 8.79 -1.33
CA ALA A 123 3.89 9.42 -0.77
C ALA A 123 2.68 8.51 -0.87
N SER A 124 1.74 8.57 0.08
CA SER A 124 0.53 7.73 0.08
C SER A 124 -0.72 8.58 0.25
N PHE A 125 -1.75 8.27 -0.54
CA PHE A 125 -2.98 9.06 -0.60
C PHE A 125 -4.20 8.15 -0.66
N LEU A 126 -5.36 8.70 -0.28
CA LEU A 126 -6.66 8.09 -0.52
C LEU A 126 -7.42 8.90 -1.57
N CYS A 127 -8.08 8.20 -2.49
CA CYS A 127 -9.19 8.74 -3.25
C CYS A 127 -10.38 9.01 -2.32
N THR A 128 -11.22 9.97 -2.68
CA THR A 128 -12.43 10.29 -1.92
C THR A 128 -13.42 9.11 -1.93
N ASN A 129 -14.27 9.03 -0.92
CA ASN A 129 -15.27 7.96 -0.83
C ASN A 129 -16.14 7.88 -2.09
N GLY A 130 -16.31 6.68 -2.63
CA GLY A 130 -17.00 6.43 -3.91
C GLY A 130 -16.12 6.49 -5.15
N THR A 131 -14.82 6.78 -4.99
CA THR A 131 -13.85 6.84 -6.10
C THR A 131 -12.64 5.96 -5.81
N LEU A 132 -12.04 5.42 -6.88
CA LEU A 132 -10.86 4.56 -6.83
C LEU A 132 -9.81 5.10 -7.78
N PHE A 133 -8.53 4.86 -7.47
CA PHE A 133 -7.44 5.28 -8.31
C PHE A 133 -7.42 4.47 -9.60
N ASN A 134 -7.70 5.14 -10.71
CA ASN A 134 -7.64 4.56 -12.03
C ASN A 134 -6.20 4.63 -12.55
N GLN A 135 -5.50 3.49 -12.51
CA GLN A 135 -4.12 3.39 -12.98
C GLN A 135 -3.95 3.80 -14.45
N GLN A 136 -4.99 3.65 -15.27
CA GLN A 136 -4.96 4.03 -16.69
C GLN A 136 -4.93 5.54 -16.88
N GLU A 137 -5.68 6.26 -16.05
CA GLU A 137 -5.91 7.70 -16.16
C GLU A 137 -5.04 8.52 -15.20
N PHE A 138 -4.30 7.87 -14.30
CA PHE A 138 -3.48 8.52 -13.27
C PHE A 138 -4.30 9.49 -12.38
N ALA A 139 -5.56 9.15 -12.14
CA ALA A 139 -6.51 9.96 -11.38
C ALA A 139 -7.54 9.08 -10.65
N CYS A 140 -8.19 9.64 -9.63
CA CYS A 140 -9.35 9.00 -9.02
C CYS A 140 -10.57 9.12 -9.95
N ASP A 141 -11.27 8.02 -10.17
CA ASP A 141 -12.51 7.96 -10.96
C ASP A 141 -13.57 7.22 -10.14
N TRP A 142 -14.83 7.29 -10.56
CA TRP A 142 -15.92 6.57 -9.92
C TRP A 142 -15.62 5.08 -9.83
N TRP A 143 -15.97 4.46 -8.69
CA TRP A 143 -15.62 3.07 -8.41
C TRP A 143 -16.07 2.09 -9.52
N TYR A 144 -17.21 2.35 -10.16
CA TYR A 144 -17.76 1.52 -11.23
C TYR A 144 -17.02 1.67 -12.58
N ASN A 145 -16.16 2.66 -12.73
CA ASN A 145 -15.29 2.85 -13.91
C ASN A 145 -13.92 2.18 -13.73
N VAL A 146 -13.60 1.68 -12.54
CA VAL A 146 -12.26 1.20 -12.19
C VAL A 146 -12.28 -0.29 -11.90
N ASN A 147 -11.69 -1.07 -12.78
CA ASN A 147 -11.33 -2.45 -12.45
C ASN A 147 -9.95 -2.47 -11.75
N CYS A 148 -9.96 -2.48 -10.42
CA CYS A 148 -8.73 -2.42 -9.63
C CYS A 148 -7.77 -3.58 -9.91
N ALA A 149 -8.28 -4.77 -10.26
CA ALA A 149 -7.47 -5.94 -10.56
C ALA A 149 -6.57 -5.75 -11.79
N ASP A 150 -6.93 -4.83 -12.70
CA ASP A 150 -6.15 -4.56 -13.90
C ASP A 150 -4.94 -3.65 -13.63
N ALA A 151 -4.89 -2.99 -12.47
CA ALA A 151 -3.86 -2.00 -12.16
C ALA A 151 -2.42 -2.51 -12.33
N PRO A 152 -2.03 -3.73 -11.87
CA PRO A 152 -0.67 -4.22 -12.07
C PRO A 152 -0.25 -4.32 -13.54
N TYR A 153 -1.15 -4.69 -14.44
CA TYR A 153 -0.89 -4.73 -15.89
C TYR A 153 -0.72 -3.33 -16.50
N LEU A 154 -1.33 -2.33 -15.87
CA LEU A 154 -1.31 -0.94 -16.28
C LEU A 154 -0.14 -0.14 -15.68
N TYR A 155 0.62 -0.69 -14.71
CA TYR A 155 1.81 -0.02 -14.15
C TYR A 155 2.83 0.40 -15.21
N ARG A 156 2.89 -0.30 -16.35
CA ARG A 156 3.71 0.06 -17.51
C ARG A 156 3.43 1.46 -18.06
N LEU A 157 2.25 2.03 -17.81
CA LEU A 157 1.91 3.39 -18.24
C LEU A 157 2.76 4.45 -17.52
N ASN A 158 3.42 4.11 -16.39
CA ASN A 158 4.39 5.00 -15.76
C ASN A 158 5.61 5.28 -16.66
N LEU A 159 5.88 4.43 -17.66
CA LEU A 159 6.93 4.67 -18.65
C LEU A 159 6.55 5.71 -19.70
N ASP A 160 5.25 5.99 -19.88
CA ASP A 160 4.77 6.94 -20.89
C ASP A 160 5.06 8.37 -20.43
N PRO A 161 5.98 9.11 -21.10
CA PRO A 161 6.31 10.47 -20.71
C PRO A 161 5.15 11.44 -20.83
N LEU A 162 4.17 11.16 -21.71
CA LEU A 162 3.01 12.02 -21.93
C LEU A 162 1.88 11.77 -20.93
N LYS A 163 1.85 10.60 -20.28
CA LYS A 163 0.89 10.29 -19.21
C LYS A 163 1.44 10.54 -17.81
N ASN A 164 2.68 10.12 -17.53
CA ASN A 164 3.25 10.18 -16.19
C ASN A 164 3.52 11.65 -15.77
N PRO A 165 2.80 12.20 -14.77
CA PRO A 165 2.93 13.61 -14.39
C PRO A 165 4.24 13.93 -13.65
N TYR A 166 4.99 12.91 -13.23
CA TYR A 166 6.29 13.07 -12.53
C TYR A 166 7.48 13.16 -13.49
N ILE A 167 7.24 13.03 -14.80
CA ILE A 167 8.26 13.28 -15.79
C ILE A 167 8.43 14.80 -16.00
N PRO A 168 9.66 15.34 -16.01
CA PRO A 168 9.86 16.79 -16.16
C PRO A 168 9.19 17.35 -17.43
N LYS A 169 8.40 18.42 -17.28
CA LYS A 169 7.64 19.05 -18.38
C LYS A 169 8.50 19.42 -19.60
N LYS A 170 9.75 19.86 -19.39
CA LYS A 170 10.71 20.14 -20.48
C LYS A 170 10.93 18.92 -21.38
N LYS A 171 11.02 17.72 -20.80
CA LYS A 171 11.17 16.46 -21.54
C LYS A 171 9.90 16.14 -22.32
N GLN A 172 8.73 16.34 -21.72
CA GLN A 172 7.43 16.15 -22.38
C GLN A 172 7.24 17.09 -23.57
N GLU A 173 7.61 18.37 -23.44
CA GLU A 173 7.51 19.36 -24.50
C GLU A 173 8.45 19.05 -25.67
N ILE A 174 9.68 18.60 -25.39
CA ILE A 174 10.64 18.14 -26.41
C ILE A 174 10.03 16.98 -27.21
N ILE A 175 9.47 15.97 -26.53
CA ILE A 175 8.83 14.81 -27.18
C ILE A 175 7.64 15.26 -28.03
N ARG A 176 6.76 16.12 -27.50
CA ARG A 176 5.61 16.64 -28.24
C ARG A 176 6.04 17.41 -29.49
N LYS A 177 7.07 18.25 -29.38
CA LYS A 177 7.65 19.00 -30.52
C LYS A 177 8.29 18.07 -31.55
N GLN A 178 8.98 17.01 -31.12
CA GLN A 178 9.56 16.00 -32.02
C GLN A 178 8.47 15.24 -32.77
N ASN A 179 7.41 14.79 -32.09
CA ASN A 179 6.30 14.08 -32.73
C ASN A 179 5.57 14.95 -33.77
N MET A 180 5.43 16.25 -33.53
CA MET A 180 4.84 17.18 -34.52
C MET A 180 5.75 17.42 -35.74
N ARG A 181 7.07 17.28 -35.60
CA ARG A 181 8.02 17.48 -36.71
C ARG A 181 8.12 16.30 -37.66
N ILE A 182 7.73 15.10 -37.22
CA ILE A 182 7.79 13.88 -38.03
C ILE A 182 6.62 13.81 -39.03
N ILE A 183 5.56 14.59 -38.83
CA ILE A 183 4.42 14.69 -39.77
C ILE A 183 4.70 15.80 -40.78
N VAL A 184 5.68 15.60 -41.66
CA VAL A 184 5.85 16.41 -42.88
C VAL A 184 6.19 15.45 -44.00
N TYR A 185 5.20 15.13 -44.84
CA TYR A 185 5.39 14.42 -46.12
C TYR A 185 5.64 15.43 -47.23
#